data_AF-A0A1M3KQM9-F1
#
_entry.id   AF-A0A1M3KQM9-F1
#
_cell.length_a   1.000
_cell.length_b   1.000
_cell.length_c   1.000
_cell.angle_alpha   90.00
_cell.angle_beta   90.00
_cell.angle_gamma   90.00
#
_symmetry.space_group_name_H-M   'P 1'
#
loop_
_entity.id
_entity.type
_entity.pdbx_description
1 polymer ?
#
loop_
_entity_poly.entity_id
_entity_poly.type
_entity_poly.pdbx_seq_one_letter_code
_entity_poly.pdbx_strand_id
1 'polypeptide(L)'
;MIDTDHPAIASKLTAKLLRACELASAQLEPLADIVAPLAKSRPDAPVPADLLALARRALRASAPIARWLGAPAPLPLHPPVTHAGLAARLALAAQQATTFRRRHAVPATPLEAITWHAEGQMLALTDARAR
;
A
#
# COMPACT_ATOMS: atom_id res chain seq x y z
N MET A 1 27.87 -6.78 10.55
CA MET A 1 26.81 -5.96 11.16
C MET A 1 26.55 -4.82 10.19
N ILE A 2 25.39 -4.82 9.52
CA ILE A 2 25.02 -3.66 8.69
C ILE A 2 24.33 -2.69 9.64
N ASP A 3 24.96 -1.54 9.82
CA ASP A 3 24.47 -0.39 10.57
C ASP A 3 23.15 0.08 9.92
N THR A 4 22.02 -0.37 10.47
CA THR A 4 20.67 -0.05 9.98
C THR A 4 20.17 1.32 10.43
N ASP A 5 20.95 2.06 11.21
CA ASP A 5 20.60 3.37 11.77
C ASP A 5 20.92 4.55 10.84
N HIS A 6 21.09 4.30 9.54
CA HIS A 6 21.21 5.41 8.60
C HIS A 6 19.82 5.97 8.25
N PRO A 7 19.49 7.22 8.65
CA PRO A 7 18.16 7.80 8.44
C PRO A 7 17.76 7.85 6.95
N ALA A 8 18.74 7.91 6.04
CA ALA A 8 18.53 7.84 4.60
C ALA A 8 18.03 6.46 4.11
N ILE A 9 18.38 5.36 4.78
CA ILE A 9 17.92 4.00 4.44
C ILE A 9 16.47 3.82 4.93
N ALA A 10 16.17 4.28 6.14
CA ALA A 10 14.80 4.31 6.67
C ALA A 10 13.88 5.17 5.78
N SER A 11 14.36 6.31 5.29
CA SER A 11 13.67 7.19 4.34
C SER A 11 13.36 6.51 2.99
N LYS A 12 14.36 5.89 2.34
CA LYS A 12 14.16 5.20 1.05
C LYS A 12 13.24 3.98 1.15
N LEU A 13 13.36 3.20 2.21
CA LEU A 13 12.50 2.05 2.46
C LEU A 13 11.06 2.50 2.71
N THR A 14 10.86 3.55 3.50
CA THR A 14 9.53 4.12 3.79
C THR A 14 8.88 4.66 2.52
N ALA A 15 9.60 5.42 1.69
CA ALA A 15 9.10 5.90 0.40
C ALA A 15 8.68 4.75 -0.53
N LYS A 16 9.46 3.66 -0.57
CA LYS A 16 9.14 2.47 -1.35
C LYS A 16 7.86 1.78 -0.85
N LEU A 17 7.67 1.71 0.48
CA LEU A 17 6.49 1.10 1.10
C LEU A 17 5.24 1.98 0.92
N LEU A 18 5.37 3.30 1.01
CA LEU A 18 4.28 4.24 0.70
C LEU A 18 3.83 4.11 -0.76
N ARG A 19 4.77 4.07 -1.71
CA ARG A 19 4.45 3.85 -3.13
C ARG A 19 3.80 2.49 -3.38
N ALA A 20 4.25 1.44 -2.68
CA ALA A 20 3.60 0.13 -2.73
C ALA A 20 2.17 0.18 -2.16
N CYS A 21 1.95 0.95 -1.08
CA CYS A 21 0.63 1.17 -0.51
C CYS A 21 -0.32 1.92 -1.45
N GLU A 22 0.15 2.97 -2.12
CA GLU A 22 -0.64 3.70 -3.12
C GLU A 22 -1.03 2.81 -4.30
N LEU A 23 -0.05 2.08 -4.85
CA LEU A 23 -0.28 1.16 -5.95
C LEU A 23 -1.24 0.03 -5.58
N ALA A 24 -1.10 -0.52 -4.37
CA ALA A 24 -2.01 -1.55 -3.85
C ALA A 24 -3.43 -1.01 -3.69
N SER A 25 -3.62 0.16 -3.06
CA SER A 25 -4.94 0.76 -2.89
C SER A 25 -5.64 1.03 -4.23
N ALA A 26 -4.93 1.62 -5.19
CA ALA A 26 -5.48 1.91 -6.52
C ALA A 26 -5.94 0.66 -7.28
N GLN A 27 -5.35 -0.51 -7.00
CA GLN A 27 -5.76 -1.78 -7.61
C GLN A 27 -6.83 -2.52 -6.78
N LEU A 28 -6.81 -2.39 -5.45
CA LEU A 28 -7.71 -3.11 -4.56
C LEU A 28 -9.12 -2.52 -4.53
N GLU A 29 -9.26 -1.19 -4.54
CA GLU A 29 -10.56 -0.51 -4.50
C GLU A 29 -11.51 -0.95 -5.63
N PRO A 30 -11.15 -0.84 -6.92
CA PRO A 30 -12.04 -1.25 -8.01
C PRO A 30 -12.35 -2.76 -7.98
N LEU A 31 -11.41 -3.58 -7.51
CA LEU A 31 -11.64 -5.02 -7.35
C LEU A 31 -12.61 -5.34 -6.21
N ALA A 32 -12.54 -4.59 -5.11
CA ALA A 32 -13.47 -4.74 -3.99
C ALA A 32 -14.89 -4.39 -4.41
N ASP A 33 -15.07 -3.34 -5.22
CA ASP A 33 -16.39 -2.93 -5.74
C ASP A 33 -17.01 -3.97 -6.68
N ILE A 34 -16.18 -4.68 -7.45
CA ILE A 34 -16.63 -5.77 -8.33
C ILE A 34 -16.94 -7.04 -7.51
N VAL A 35 -16.07 -7.42 -6.58
CA VAL A 35 -16.18 -8.71 -5.86
C VAL A 35 -17.20 -8.65 -4.73
N ALA A 36 -17.38 -7.53 -4.04
CA ALA A 36 -18.33 -7.40 -2.92
C ALA A 36 -19.79 -7.77 -3.27
N PRO A 37 -20.41 -7.29 -4.36
CA PRO A 37 -21.75 -7.70 -4.74
C PRO A 37 -21.82 -9.18 -5.16
N LEU A 38 -20.77 -9.70 -5.78
CA LEU A 38 -20.67 -11.13 -6.16
C LEU A 38 -20.54 -12.03 -4.93
N ALA A 39 -19.78 -11.62 -3.92
CA ALA A 39 -19.64 -12.32 -2.66
C ALA A 39 -20.97 -12.38 -1.87
N LYS A 40 -21.82 -11.36 -1.99
CA LYS A 40 -23.16 -11.34 -1.38
C LYS A 40 -24.17 -12.23 -2.11
N SER A 41 -24.16 -12.17 -3.45
CA SER A 41 -25.15 -12.88 -4.27
C SER A 41 -24.78 -14.33 -4.56
N ARG A 42 -23.49 -14.64 -4.65
CA ARG A 42 -22.94 -15.95 -5.03
C ARG A 42 -21.66 -16.26 -4.24
N PRO A 43 -21.74 -16.39 -2.91
CA PRO A 43 -20.57 -16.52 -2.03
C PRO A 43 -19.67 -17.69 -2.40
N ASP A 44 -20.26 -18.85 -2.72
CA ASP A 44 -19.55 -20.11 -3.00
C ASP A 44 -19.22 -20.33 -4.47
N ALA A 45 -19.69 -19.45 -5.36
CA ALA A 45 -19.39 -19.58 -6.78
C ALA A 45 -17.88 -19.37 -7.02
N PRO A 46 -17.27 -20.16 -7.93
CA PRO A 46 -15.87 -19.99 -8.27
C PRO A 46 -15.64 -18.65 -8.95
N VAL A 47 -14.53 -18.00 -8.60
CA VAL A 47 -14.12 -16.74 -9.23
C VAL A 47 -13.57 -17.03 -10.64
N PRO A 48 -13.99 -16.25 -11.67
CA PRO A 48 -13.41 -16.33 -13.01
C PRO A 48 -11.89 -16.15 -13.01
N ALA A 49 -11.19 -16.87 -13.89
CA ALA A 49 -9.71 -16.87 -13.94
C ALA A 49 -9.11 -15.46 -14.13
N ASP A 50 -9.74 -14.61 -14.94
CA ASP A 50 -9.27 -13.24 -15.20
C ASP A 50 -9.35 -12.35 -13.96
N LEU A 51 -10.49 -12.41 -13.26
CA LEU A 51 -10.69 -11.70 -12.00
C LEU A 51 -9.72 -12.20 -10.92
N LEU A 52 -9.46 -13.50 -10.90
CA LEU A 52 -8.45 -14.11 -10.01
C LEU A 52 -7.02 -13.63 -10.34
N ALA A 53 -6.68 -13.47 -11.62
CA ALA A 53 -5.37 -12.97 -12.04
C ALA A 53 -5.16 -11.51 -11.63
N LEU A 54 -6.17 -10.66 -11.81
CA LEU A 54 -6.16 -9.26 -11.36
C LEU A 54 -6.02 -9.17 -9.84
N ALA A 55 -6.81 -9.96 -9.10
CA ALA A 55 -6.70 -10.03 -7.64
C ALA A 55 -5.31 -10.48 -7.18
N ARG A 56 -4.73 -11.51 -7.80
CA ARG A 56 -3.36 -11.95 -7.47
C ARG A 56 -2.34 -10.84 -7.68
N ARG A 57 -2.46 -10.05 -8.75
CA ARG A 57 -1.57 -8.91 -9.00
C ARG A 57 -1.71 -7.84 -7.91
N ALA A 58 -2.95 -7.48 -7.56
CA ALA A 58 -3.22 -6.50 -6.50
C ALA A 58 -2.69 -6.96 -5.12
N LEU A 59 -2.93 -8.22 -4.76
CA LEU A 59 -2.46 -8.81 -3.49
C LEU A 59 -0.93 -8.97 -3.45
N ARG A 60 -0.26 -9.17 -4.60
CA ARG A 60 1.21 -9.14 -4.66
C ARG A 60 1.76 -7.74 -4.39
N ALA A 61 1.08 -6.70 -4.87
CA ALA A 61 1.49 -5.32 -4.60
C ALA A 61 1.39 -4.95 -3.11
N SER A 62 0.47 -5.56 -2.35
CA SER A 62 0.34 -5.34 -0.91
C SER A 62 1.26 -6.21 -0.03
N ALA A 63 1.92 -7.23 -0.60
CA ALA A 63 2.78 -8.15 0.16
C ALA A 63 3.92 -7.45 0.97
N PRO A 64 4.59 -6.40 0.47
CA PRO A 64 5.57 -5.65 1.25
C PRO A 64 4.99 -5.00 2.50
N ILE A 65 3.73 -4.55 2.43
CA ILE A 65 3.00 -3.91 3.53
C ILE A 65 2.70 -4.93 4.62
N ALA A 66 2.19 -6.10 4.24
CA ALA A 66 1.92 -7.19 5.17
C ALA A 66 3.20 -7.63 5.90
N ARG A 67 4.32 -7.78 5.15
CA ARG A 67 5.63 -8.12 5.71
C ARG A 67 6.12 -7.06 6.71
N TRP A 68 5.99 -5.78 6.37
CA TRP A 68 6.38 -4.69 7.27
C TRP A 68 5.53 -4.67 8.54
N LEU A 69 4.24 -4.97 8.44
CA LEU A 69 3.33 -5.05 9.59
C LEU A 69 3.55 -6.29 10.47
N GLY A 70 4.38 -7.26 10.05
CA GLY A 70 4.46 -8.57 10.69
C GLY A 70 3.15 -9.36 10.59
N ALA A 71 2.32 -9.06 9.59
CA ALA A 71 0.99 -9.64 9.39
C ALA A 71 1.03 -10.78 8.37
N PRO A 72 0.07 -11.72 8.40
CA PRO A 72 -0.03 -12.75 7.38
C PRO A 72 -0.24 -12.10 6.00
N ALA A 73 0.50 -12.58 4.99
CA ALA A 73 0.31 -12.14 3.64
C ALA A 73 -1.12 -12.53 3.17
N PRO A 74 -1.81 -11.69 2.39
CA PRO A 74 -3.13 -12.02 1.85
C PRO A 74 -3.09 -13.10 0.73
N LEU A 75 -1.93 -13.72 0.52
CA LEU A 75 -1.66 -14.84 -0.36
C LEU A 75 -1.25 -16.07 0.49
N PRO A 76 -1.49 -17.31 0.02
CA PRO A 76 -1.96 -17.66 -1.32
C PRO A 76 -3.49 -17.71 -1.49
N LEU A 77 -3.90 -17.59 -2.76
CA LEU A 77 -5.24 -17.89 -3.26
C LEU A 77 -5.22 -19.32 -3.84
N HIS A 78 -5.44 -20.33 -2.99
CA HIS A 78 -5.53 -21.73 -3.42
C HIS A 78 -6.90 -22.01 -4.06
N PRO A 79 -6.96 -22.67 -5.24
CA PRO A 79 -8.22 -23.05 -5.87
C PRO A 79 -8.91 -24.21 -5.11
N PRO A 80 -10.26 -24.28 -5.12
CA PRO A 80 -11.17 -23.30 -5.71
C PRO A 80 -11.27 -22.01 -4.86
N VAL A 81 -11.11 -20.86 -5.50
CA VAL A 81 -11.30 -19.56 -4.86
C VAL A 81 -12.75 -19.15 -5.08
N THR A 82 -13.51 -19.01 -4.00
CA THR A 82 -14.88 -18.53 -4.03
C THR A 82 -14.93 -17.00 -3.94
N HIS A 83 -16.03 -16.37 -4.37
CA HIS A 83 -16.18 -14.91 -4.27
C HIS A 83 -16.09 -14.42 -2.82
N ALA A 84 -16.66 -15.16 -1.85
CA ALA A 84 -16.52 -14.85 -0.43
C ALA A 84 -15.06 -14.95 0.04
N GLY A 85 -14.36 -16.03 -0.33
CA GLY A 85 -12.95 -16.22 0.01
C GLY A 85 -12.01 -15.21 -0.65
N LEU A 86 -12.37 -14.67 -1.81
CA LEU A 86 -11.65 -13.58 -2.46
C LEU A 86 -11.93 -12.23 -1.79
N ALA A 87 -13.20 -11.91 -1.51
CA ALA A 87 -13.59 -10.69 -0.82
C ALA A 87 -12.90 -10.55 0.54
N ALA A 88 -12.82 -11.63 1.32
CA ALA A 88 -12.12 -11.65 2.60
C ALA A 88 -10.63 -11.29 2.49
N ARG A 89 -9.94 -11.77 1.44
CA ARG A 89 -8.52 -11.46 1.22
C ARG A 89 -8.29 -10.04 0.73
N LEU A 90 -9.19 -9.52 -0.12
CA LEU A 90 -9.17 -8.12 -0.53
C LEU A 90 -9.41 -7.20 0.67
N ALA A 91 -10.37 -7.54 1.54
CA ALA A 91 -10.64 -6.80 2.77
C ALA A 91 -9.43 -6.82 3.73
N LEU A 92 -8.79 -7.98 3.91
CA LEU A 92 -7.57 -8.09 4.72
C LEU A 92 -6.44 -7.20 4.16
N ALA A 93 -6.22 -7.23 2.85
CA ALA A 93 -5.20 -6.39 2.20
C ALA A 93 -5.51 -4.89 2.34
N ALA A 94 -6.78 -4.50 2.20
CA ALA A 94 -7.23 -3.12 2.40
C ALA A 94 -7.05 -2.67 3.86
N GLN A 95 -7.33 -3.54 4.83
CA GLN A 95 -7.11 -3.27 6.25
C GLN A 95 -5.62 -3.07 6.55
N GLN A 96 -4.75 -3.93 6.01
CA GLN A 96 -3.30 -3.80 6.14
C GLN A 96 -2.80 -2.48 5.54
N ALA A 97 -3.25 -2.10 4.34
CA ALA A 97 -2.92 -0.82 3.72
C ALA A 97 -3.39 0.37 4.57
N THR A 98 -4.60 0.29 5.13
CA THR A 98 -5.15 1.32 6.03
C THR A 98 -4.35 1.43 7.32
N THR A 99 -3.99 0.31 7.94
CA THR A 99 -3.16 0.28 9.15
C THR A 99 -1.78 0.86 8.89
N PHE A 100 -1.16 0.51 7.76
CA PHE A 100 0.12 1.09 7.34
C PHE A 100 0.00 2.60 7.15
N ARG A 101 -1.00 3.08 6.40
CA ARG A 101 -1.27 4.51 6.25
C ARG A 101 -1.45 5.19 7.59
N ARG A 102 -2.25 4.66 8.52
CA ARG A 102 -2.44 5.29 9.85
C ARG A 102 -1.14 5.42 10.64
N ARG A 103 -0.25 4.43 10.56
CA ARG A 103 1.07 4.47 11.23
C ARG A 103 2.04 5.47 10.60
N HIS A 104 1.81 5.86 9.34
CA HIS A 104 2.61 6.84 8.61
C HIS A 104 1.91 8.20 8.39
N ALA A 105 0.60 8.30 8.66
CA ALA A 105 -0.22 9.48 8.45
C ALA A 105 -0.44 10.32 9.72
N VAL A 106 0.01 9.87 10.90
CA VAL A 106 -0.04 10.70 12.12
C VAL A 106 1.27 10.59 12.92
N PRO A 107 1.95 11.70 13.26
CA PRO A 107 1.72 13.07 12.82
C PRO A 107 2.86 13.61 11.95
N ALA A 108 2.52 14.32 10.88
CA ALA A 108 3.19 15.58 10.68
C ALA A 108 2.92 16.40 11.95
N THR A 109 3.86 16.38 12.90
CA THR A 109 3.99 17.50 13.82
C THR A 109 3.97 18.77 12.97
N PRO A 110 3.30 19.86 13.37
CA PRO A 110 3.19 21.08 12.57
C PRO A 110 4.54 21.78 12.27
N LEU A 111 5.67 21.18 12.67
CA LEU A 111 7.02 21.59 12.31
C LEU A 111 7.53 20.99 10.99
N GLU A 112 7.03 19.84 10.53
CA GLU A 112 7.51 19.22 9.27
C GLU A 112 6.72 19.66 8.03
N ALA A 113 5.55 20.28 8.21
CA ALA A 113 4.87 20.99 7.14
C ALA A 113 5.62 22.28 6.71
N ILE A 114 6.64 22.70 7.47
CA ILE A 114 7.41 23.92 7.20
C ILE A 114 8.71 23.60 6.43
N THR A 115 9.28 22.39 6.56
CA THR A 115 10.58 22.07 5.95
C THR A 115 10.51 21.65 4.48
N TRP A 116 9.37 21.17 3.98
CA TRP A 116 9.23 20.90 2.54
C TRP A 116 9.11 22.16 1.67
N HIS A 117 9.02 23.36 2.27
CA HIS A 117 9.05 24.64 1.54
C HIS A 117 10.33 25.46 1.76
N ALA A 118 11.15 25.14 2.76
CA ALA A 118 12.38 25.90 3.01
C ALA A 118 13.56 25.46 2.11
N GLU A 119 13.72 24.16 1.82
CA GLU A 119 14.85 23.70 0.98
C GLU A 119 14.67 24.04 -0.52
N GLY A 120 13.43 24.15 -0.99
CA GLY A 120 13.14 24.57 -2.38
C GLY A 120 13.37 26.06 -2.64
N GLN A 121 13.22 26.92 -1.62
CA GLN A 121 13.44 28.37 -1.76
C GLN A 121 14.89 28.79 -1.50
N MET A 122 15.65 28.02 -0.72
CA MET A 122 17.04 28.38 -0.42
C MET A 122 17.99 28.09 -1.59
N LEU A 123 17.67 27.12 -2.46
CA LEU A 123 18.41 26.89 -3.71
C LEU A 123 18.11 27.94 -4.79
N ALA A 124 16.91 28.53 -4.79
CA ALA A 124 16.54 29.58 -5.74
C ALA A 124 17.15 30.95 -5.39
N LEU A 125 17.42 31.20 -4.10
CA LEU A 125 18.04 32.46 -3.63
C LEU A 125 19.57 32.46 -3.72
N THR A 126 20.22 31.30 -3.79
CA THR A 126 21.67 31.22 -4.00
C THR A 126 22.06 31.35 -5.47
N ASP A 127 21.23 30.87 -6.39
CA ASP A 127 21.48 31.02 -7.84
C ASP A 127 21.21 32.46 -8.33
N ALA A 128 20.25 33.15 -7.72
CA ALA A 128 19.96 34.57 -8.02
C ALA A 128 21.03 35.56 -7.54
N ARG A 129 22.00 35.11 -6.73
CA ARG A 129 23.07 35.95 -6.17
C ARG A 129 24.45 35.68 -6.77
N ALA A 130 24.54 34.74 -7.71
CA ALA A 130 25.76 34.37 -8.44
C ALA A 130 25.75 34.86 -9.90
N ARG A 131 24.85 35.78 -10.25
CA ARG A 131 24.86 36.54 -11.52
C ARG A 131 25.01 38.03 -11.26
#